data_AF-A0A8S3Z056-F1
#
_entry.id   AF-A0A8S3Z056-F1
#
_cell.length_a   1.000
_cell.length_b   1.000
_cell.length_c   1.000
_cell.angle_alpha   90.00
_cell.angle_beta   90.00
_cell.angle_gamma   90.00
#
_symmetry.space_group_name_H-M   'P 1'
#
loop_
_entity.id
_entity.type
_entity.pdbx_description
1 polymer ?
#
loop_
_entity_poly.entity_id
_entity_poly.type
_entity_poly.pdbx_seq_one_letter_code
_entity_poly.pdbx_strand_id
1 'polypeptide(L)'
;MNYIPKSVDYRSDQDKKAKQLKKHLERAEKQMIEQALLRQKLEELVSERVTRKHRSFDKTQGDHLALNGMTNRIDRQGYNIGYRINNKVLEEIAAKTREFKKSQAQRAADIRYLTQERQHILEAYKQLQAKRDIFRSIPSPVGEATERIWGQKYSIYTPMHYDEYSNVFTPAFQDGYYTYFPRPKRKKKWFNSQLLFVPMPLYQSSW
;
A
#
# COMPACT_ATOMS: atom_id res chain seq x y z
N MET A 1 -10.48 17.75 -81.91
CA MET A 1 -9.06 17.40 -82.12
C MET A 1 -8.99 15.99 -82.65
N ASN A 2 -8.50 15.79 -83.88
CA ASN A 2 -8.31 14.46 -84.47
C ASN A 2 -6.94 13.93 -84.05
N TYR A 3 -6.92 12.82 -83.31
CA TYR A 3 -5.70 12.11 -82.96
C TYR A 3 -5.31 11.15 -84.10
N ILE A 4 -4.15 11.38 -84.70
CA ILE A 4 -3.52 10.41 -85.61
C ILE A 4 -2.70 9.46 -84.73
N PRO A 5 -3.01 8.15 -84.68
CA PRO A 5 -2.24 7.21 -83.89
C PRO A 5 -0.85 7.00 -84.51
N LYS A 6 0.21 7.19 -83.70
CA LYS A 6 1.60 6.95 -84.10
C LYS A 6 1.82 5.45 -84.35
N SER A 7 2.43 5.10 -85.48
CA SER A 7 2.81 3.72 -85.81
C SER A 7 3.85 3.21 -84.81
N VAL A 8 3.52 2.12 -84.12
CA VAL A 8 4.40 1.49 -83.12
C VAL A 8 5.36 0.56 -83.86
N ASP A 9 6.67 0.79 -83.73
CA ASP A 9 7.72 -0.09 -84.25
C ASP A 9 7.82 -1.37 -83.39
N TYR A 10 7.03 -2.37 -83.75
CA TYR A 10 6.88 -3.63 -83.02
C TYR A 10 8.21 -4.34 -82.72
N ARG A 11 9.21 -4.21 -83.60
CA ARG A 11 10.52 -4.85 -83.44
C ARG A 11 11.36 -4.21 -82.33
N SER A 12 11.32 -2.89 -82.22
CA SER A 12 12.00 -2.15 -81.15
C SER A 12 11.41 -2.48 -79.77
N ASP A 13 10.09 -2.62 -79.70
CA ASP A 13 9.41 -2.97 -78.45
C ASP A 13 9.60 -4.44 -78.07
N GLN A 14 9.72 -5.36 -79.04
CA GLN A 14 10.14 -6.74 -78.79
C GLN A 14 11.57 -6.82 -78.24
N ASP A 15 12.51 -6.06 -78.79
CA ASP A 15 13.89 -6.02 -78.31
C ASP A 15 14.00 -5.43 -76.89
N LYS A 16 13.21 -4.40 -76.58
CA LYS A 16 13.12 -3.85 -75.21
C LYS A 16 12.56 -4.89 -74.25
N LYS A 17 11.51 -5.63 -74.63
CA LYS A 17 10.94 -6.72 -73.81
C LYS A 17 11.95 -7.84 -73.61
N ALA A 18 12.69 -8.25 -74.64
CA ALA A 18 13.73 -9.27 -74.54
C ALA A 18 14.87 -8.83 -73.60
N LYS A 19 15.32 -7.57 -73.67
CA LYS A 19 16.31 -7.01 -72.74
C LYS A 19 15.81 -6.96 -71.30
N GLN A 20 14.54 -6.59 -71.09
CA GLN A 20 13.93 -6.61 -69.76
C GLN A 20 13.87 -8.03 -69.20
N LEU A 21 13.42 -9.01 -69.99
CA LEU A 21 13.36 -10.42 -69.58
C LEU A 21 14.75 -10.97 -69.22
N LYS A 22 15.79 -10.69 -70.01
CA LYS A 22 17.17 -11.07 -69.67
C LYS A 22 17.61 -10.49 -68.32
N LYS A 23 17.34 -9.21 -68.08
CA LYS A 23 17.65 -8.57 -66.80
C LYS A 23 16.87 -9.18 -65.62
N HIS A 24 15.63 -9.60 -65.85
CA HIS A 24 14.85 -10.30 -64.84
C HIS A 24 15.40 -11.70 -64.54
N LEU A 25 15.81 -12.44 -65.58
CA LEU A 25 16.46 -13.76 -65.41
C LEU A 25 17.77 -13.64 -64.63
N GLU A 26 18.66 -12.72 -65.00
CA GLU A 26 19.93 -12.51 -64.28
C GLU A 26 19.70 -12.15 -62.80
N ARG A 27 18.65 -11.39 -62.48
CA ARG A 27 18.28 -11.09 -61.09
C ARG A 27 17.76 -12.33 -60.36
N ALA A 28 16.91 -13.12 -61.01
CA ALA A 28 16.38 -14.35 -60.44
C ALA A 28 17.50 -15.37 -60.17
N GLU A 29 18.44 -15.53 -61.10
CA GLU A 29 19.61 -16.40 -60.93
C GLU A 29 20.48 -15.97 -59.76
N LYS A 30 20.76 -14.67 -59.62
CA LYS A 30 21.49 -14.14 -58.45
C LYS A 30 20.77 -14.43 -57.15
N GLN A 31 19.45 -14.22 -57.11
CA GLN A 31 18.63 -14.53 -55.93
C GLN A 31 18.65 -16.03 -55.60
N MET A 32 18.60 -16.90 -56.60
CA MET A 32 18.69 -18.35 -56.38
C MET A 32 20.04 -18.77 -55.81
N ILE A 33 21.14 -18.21 -56.32
CA ILE A 33 22.49 -18.49 -55.82
C ILE A 33 22.63 -18.01 -54.37
N GLU A 34 22.16 -16.81 -54.07
CA GLU A 34 22.16 -16.27 -52.70
C GLU A 34 21.33 -17.14 -51.75
N GLN A 35 20.14 -17.56 -52.16
CA GLN A 35 19.30 -18.47 -51.37
C GLN A 35 19.96 -19.83 -51.15
N ALA A 36 20.65 -20.38 -52.15
CA ALA A 36 21.38 -21.64 -52.02
C ALA A 36 22.54 -21.53 -51.01
N LEU A 37 23.29 -20.43 -51.06
CA LEU A 37 24.38 -20.16 -50.13
C LEU A 37 23.87 -19.96 -48.69
N LEU A 38 22.75 -19.27 -48.53
CA LEU A 38 22.09 -19.11 -47.23
C LEU A 38 21.62 -20.45 -46.67
N ARG A 39 21.04 -21.34 -47.49
CA ARG A 39 20.65 -22.68 -47.08
C ARG A 39 21.84 -23.50 -46.61
N GLN A 40 22.94 -23.49 -47.37
CA GLN A 40 24.17 -24.19 -47.00
C GLN A 40 24.71 -23.71 -45.65
N LYS A 41 24.73 -22.38 -45.42
CA LYS A 41 25.17 -21.81 -44.13
C LYS A 41 24.25 -22.17 -42.97
N LEU A 42 22.94 -22.28 -43.22
CA LEU A 42 21.99 -22.74 -42.20
C LEU A 42 22.22 -24.20 -41.84
N GLU A 43 22.45 -25.08 -42.82
CA GLU A 43 22.78 -26.48 -42.58
C GLU A 43 24.07 -26.64 -41.76
N GLU A 44 25.10 -25.86 -42.08
CA GLU A 44 26.35 -25.82 -41.32
C GLU A 44 26.10 -25.41 -39.85
N LEU A 45 25.39 -24.30 -39.61
CA LEU A 45 25.08 -23.82 -38.26
C LEU A 45 24.21 -24.82 -37.47
N VAL A 46 23.30 -25.53 -38.14
CA VAL A 46 22.50 -26.59 -37.53
C VAL A 46 23.40 -27.76 -37.14
N SER A 47 24.31 -28.20 -38.02
CA SER A 47 25.25 -29.28 -37.71
C SER A 47 26.18 -28.92 -36.53
N GLU A 48 26.69 -27.69 -36.48
CA GLU A 48 27.47 -27.20 -35.34
C GLU A 48 26.66 -27.13 -34.05
N ARG A 49 25.38 -26.74 -34.14
CA ARG A 49 24.50 -26.70 -32.96
C ARG A 49 24.25 -28.12 -32.43
N VAL A 50 24.01 -29.08 -33.32
CA VAL A 50 23.79 -30.48 -32.97
C VAL A 50 25.05 -31.06 -32.32
N THR A 51 26.23 -30.83 -32.89
CA THR A 51 27.51 -31.30 -32.32
C THR A 51 27.81 -30.65 -30.97
N ARG A 52 27.58 -29.34 -30.82
CA ARG A 52 27.69 -28.66 -29.51
C ARG A 52 26.75 -29.26 -28.48
N LYS A 53 25.49 -29.52 -28.85
CA LYS A 53 24.50 -30.12 -27.96
C LYS A 53 24.90 -31.53 -27.53
N HIS A 54 25.37 -32.36 -28.45
CA HIS A 54 25.87 -33.70 -28.13
C HIS A 54 27.08 -33.63 -27.18
N ARG A 55 28.08 -32.78 -27.48
CA ARG A 55 29.22 -32.58 -26.58
C ARG A 55 28.83 -32.09 -25.18
N SER A 56 27.85 -31.17 -25.08
CA SER A 56 27.35 -30.74 -23.78
C SER A 56 26.61 -31.86 -23.06
N PHE A 57 25.83 -32.65 -23.80
CA PHE A 57 25.09 -33.78 -23.25
C PHE A 57 26.04 -34.86 -22.73
N ASP A 58 27.04 -35.26 -23.53
CA ASP A 58 28.06 -36.25 -23.14
C ASP A 58 28.86 -35.78 -21.92
N LYS A 59 29.21 -34.48 -21.84
CA LYS A 59 29.84 -33.90 -20.65
C LYS A 59 28.93 -33.98 -19.44
N THR A 60 27.68 -33.53 -19.54
CA THR A 60 26.73 -33.59 -18.42
C THR A 60 26.42 -35.02 -17.98
N GLN A 61 26.40 -35.97 -18.92
CA GLN A 61 26.18 -37.38 -18.62
C GLN A 61 27.43 -38.00 -17.97
N GLY A 62 28.62 -37.65 -18.44
CA GLY A 62 29.89 -38.02 -17.81
C GLY A 62 30.02 -37.46 -16.39
N ASP A 63 29.67 -36.18 -16.20
CA ASP A 63 29.65 -35.51 -14.90
C ASP A 63 28.59 -36.14 -13.98
N HIS A 64 27.40 -36.47 -14.49
CA HIS A 64 26.36 -37.16 -13.73
C HIS A 64 26.78 -38.57 -13.31
N LEU A 65 27.47 -39.33 -14.17
CA LEU A 65 28.01 -40.65 -13.84
C LEU A 65 29.15 -40.55 -12.81
N ALA A 66 30.03 -39.54 -12.94
CA ALA A 66 31.10 -39.27 -11.98
C ALA A 66 30.55 -38.83 -10.61
N LEU A 67 29.56 -37.93 -10.62
CA LEU A 67 28.82 -37.50 -9.43
C LEU A 67 28.10 -38.68 -8.80
N ASN A 68 27.38 -39.52 -9.54
CA ASN A 68 26.76 -40.72 -8.99
C ASN A 68 27.79 -41.71 -8.42
N GLY A 69 28.95 -41.84 -9.05
CA GLY A 69 30.07 -42.62 -8.50
C GLY A 69 30.60 -42.05 -7.18
N MET A 70 30.66 -40.73 -7.05
CA MET A 70 31.01 -40.03 -5.81
C MET A 70 29.90 -40.13 -4.76
N THR A 71 28.63 -39.94 -5.13
CA THR A 71 27.47 -40.09 -4.26
C THR A 71 27.39 -41.50 -3.71
N ASN A 72 27.59 -42.54 -4.52
CA ASN A 72 27.62 -43.93 -4.04
C ASN A 72 28.79 -44.22 -3.07
N ARG A 73 29.93 -43.53 -3.22
CA ARG A 73 31.06 -43.61 -2.28
C ARG A 73 30.78 -42.83 -0.99
N ILE A 74 30.18 -41.65 -1.10
CA ILE A 74 29.75 -40.81 0.02
C ILE A 74 28.63 -41.49 0.79
N ASP A 75 27.65 -42.09 0.13
CA ASP A 75 26.57 -42.84 0.78
C ASP A 75 27.16 -43.99 1.60
N ARG A 76 28.08 -44.79 1.04
CA ARG A 76 28.78 -45.87 1.78
C ARG A 76 29.55 -45.38 3.02
N GLN A 77 30.12 -44.18 3.01
CA GLN A 77 30.76 -43.57 4.18
C GLN A 77 29.78 -42.77 5.07
N GLY A 78 28.66 -42.34 4.52
CA GLY A 78 27.68 -41.40 5.06
C GLY A 78 26.48 -42.05 5.75
N TYR A 79 26.26 -43.37 5.58
CA TYR A 79 25.22 -44.11 6.31
C TYR A 79 25.34 -43.99 7.85
N ASN A 80 26.51 -43.64 8.41
CA ASN A 80 26.66 -43.41 9.86
C ASN A 80 26.67 -41.94 10.30
N ILE A 81 27.01 -41.00 9.42
CA ILE A 81 27.16 -39.56 9.76
C ILE A 81 25.96 -38.75 9.24
N GLY A 82 25.47 -39.05 8.04
CA GLY A 82 24.35 -38.37 7.39
C GLY A 82 23.00 -38.58 8.10
N TYR A 83 22.75 -39.76 8.68
CA TYR A 83 21.53 -40.00 9.47
C TYR A 83 21.46 -39.12 10.72
N ARG A 84 22.59 -38.90 11.41
CA ARG A 84 22.63 -38.05 12.61
C ARG A 84 22.49 -36.56 12.29
N ILE A 85 23.09 -36.08 11.20
CA ILE A 85 23.00 -34.67 10.79
C ILE A 85 21.61 -34.37 10.21
N ASN A 86 21.07 -35.25 9.36
CA ASN A 86 19.72 -35.09 8.80
C ASN A 86 18.65 -35.14 9.89
N ASN A 87 18.77 -36.02 10.90
CA ASN A 87 17.82 -36.05 12.01
C ASN A 87 17.85 -34.75 12.82
N LYS A 88 19.02 -34.18 13.11
CA LYS A 88 19.13 -32.89 13.83
C LYS A 88 18.51 -31.72 13.04
N VAL A 89 18.77 -31.65 11.74
CA VAL A 89 18.21 -30.59 10.89
C VAL A 89 16.70 -30.73 10.75
N LEU A 90 16.19 -31.97 10.60
CA LEU A 90 14.76 -32.24 10.56
C LEU A 90 14.06 -31.92 11.90
N GLU A 91 14.70 -32.22 13.03
CA GLU A 91 14.20 -31.85 14.36
C GLU A 91 14.15 -30.33 14.54
N GLU A 92 15.18 -29.61 14.09
CA GLU A 92 15.22 -28.14 14.17
C GLU A 92 14.15 -27.49 13.27
N ILE A 93 13.98 -27.99 12.04
CA ILE A 93 12.91 -27.54 11.13
C ILE A 93 11.54 -27.85 11.73
N ALA A 94 11.35 -29.03 12.32
CA ALA A 94 10.10 -29.40 12.98
C ALA A 94 9.82 -28.51 14.19
N ALA A 95 10.83 -28.17 14.99
CA ALA A 95 10.71 -27.26 16.13
C ALA A 95 10.29 -25.85 15.67
N LYS A 96 11.01 -25.26 14.71
CA LYS A 96 10.68 -23.95 14.13
C LYS A 96 9.29 -23.92 13.52
N THR A 97 8.88 -25.01 12.85
CA THR A 97 7.53 -25.12 12.26
C THR A 97 6.45 -25.20 13.34
N ARG A 98 6.70 -25.90 14.46
CA ARG A 98 5.77 -25.96 15.60
C ARG A 98 5.63 -24.60 16.27
N GLU A 99 6.73 -23.88 16.48
CA GLU A 99 6.75 -22.53 17.03
C GLU A 99 5.98 -21.55 16.14
N PHE A 100 6.23 -21.61 14.83
CA PHE A 100 5.50 -20.79 13.86
C PHE A 100 3.99 -21.07 13.90
N LYS A 101 3.58 -22.34 13.93
CA LYS A 101 2.15 -22.72 14.07
C LYS A 101 1.55 -22.22 15.38
N LYS A 102 2.27 -22.31 16.50
CA LYS A 102 1.82 -21.76 17.80
C LYS A 102 1.65 -20.24 17.72
N SER A 103 2.61 -19.53 17.12
CA SER A 103 2.53 -18.07 16.94
C SER A 103 1.35 -17.67 16.07
N GLN A 104 1.08 -18.40 14.98
CA GLN A 104 -0.10 -18.18 14.14
C GLN A 104 -1.41 -18.41 14.91
N ALA A 105 -1.49 -19.48 15.69
CA ALA A 105 -2.67 -19.78 16.51
C ALA A 105 -2.92 -18.68 17.56
N GLN A 106 -1.86 -18.18 18.21
CA GLN A 106 -1.95 -17.09 19.17
C GLN A 106 -2.45 -15.79 18.50
N ARG A 107 -1.84 -15.40 17.37
CA ARG A 107 -2.30 -14.22 16.61
C ARG A 107 -3.76 -14.35 16.18
N ALA A 108 -4.19 -15.53 15.76
CA ALA A 108 -5.59 -15.77 15.40
C ALA A 108 -6.54 -15.66 16.60
N ALA A 109 -6.12 -16.09 17.79
CA ALA A 109 -6.86 -15.91 19.03
C ALA A 109 -6.98 -14.42 19.40
N ASP A 110 -5.87 -13.67 19.30
CA ASP A 110 -5.83 -12.23 19.58
C ASP A 110 -6.79 -11.46 18.64
N ILE A 111 -6.78 -11.79 17.35
CA ILE A 111 -7.69 -11.19 16.36
C ILE A 111 -9.16 -11.45 16.75
N ARG A 112 -9.49 -12.67 17.17
CA ARG A 112 -10.86 -13.00 17.61
C ARG A 112 -11.27 -12.19 18.82
N TYR A 113 -10.39 -12.07 19.81
CA TYR A 113 -10.62 -11.27 21.00
C TYR A 113 -10.86 -9.79 20.66
N LEU A 114 -9.97 -9.18 19.87
CA LEU A 114 -10.12 -7.78 19.44
C LEU A 114 -11.40 -7.55 18.63
N THR A 115 -11.83 -8.54 17.86
CA THR A 115 -13.09 -8.47 17.11
C THR A 115 -14.29 -8.45 18.05
N GLN A 116 -14.27 -9.25 19.12
CA GLN A 116 -15.31 -9.26 20.14
C GLN A 116 -15.36 -7.93 20.91
N GLU A 117 -14.21 -7.38 21.33
CA GLU A 117 -14.16 -6.07 21.99
C GLU A 117 -14.72 -4.96 21.10
N ARG A 118 -14.35 -4.97 19.80
CA ARG A 118 -14.90 -4.01 18.83
C ARG A 118 -16.43 -4.10 18.75
N GLN A 119 -17.01 -5.29 18.79
CA GLN A 119 -18.46 -5.47 18.79
C GLN A 119 -19.10 -4.89 20.06
N HIS A 120 -18.54 -5.17 21.24
CA HIS A 120 -19.03 -4.62 22.50
C HIS A 120 -18.98 -3.08 22.53
N ILE A 121 -17.91 -2.48 21.99
CA ILE A 121 -17.81 -1.03 21.86
C ILE A 121 -18.92 -0.47 20.97
N LEU A 122 -19.16 -1.09 19.81
CA LEU A 122 -20.23 -0.66 18.89
C LEU A 122 -21.62 -0.79 19.53
N GLU A 123 -21.86 -1.82 20.31
CA GLU A 123 -23.12 -1.99 21.07
C GLU A 123 -23.27 -0.90 22.13
N ALA A 124 -22.21 -0.61 22.90
CA ALA A 124 -22.21 0.46 23.88
C ALA A 124 -22.49 1.84 23.23
N TYR A 125 -21.88 2.12 22.06
CA TYR A 125 -22.17 3.32 21.29
C TYR A 125 -23.64 3.40 20.87
N LYS A 126 -24.23 2.31 20.37
CA LYS A 126 -25.66 2.26 20.01
C LYS A 126 -26.56 2.54 21.22
N GLN A 127 -26.25 1.96 22.37
CA GLN A 127 -27.00 2.21 23.60
C GLN A 127 -26.88 3.67 24.07
N LEU A 128 -25.68 4.24 24.00
CA LEU A 128 -25.44 5.64 24.36
C LEU A 128 -26.18 6.58 23.41
N GLN A 129 -26.20 6.27 22.12
CA GLN A 129 -26.97 7.00 21.13
C GLN A 129 -28.48 6.92 21.42
N ALA A 130 -29.02 5.72 21.67
CA ALA A 130 -30.43 5.55 22.04
C ALA A 130 -30.79 6.34 23.31
N LYS A 131 -29.93 6.34 24.34
CA LYS A 131 -30.12 7.17 25.54
C LYS A 131 -30.10 8.65 25.22
N ARG A 132 -29.16 9.10 24.38
CA ARG A 132 -29.07 10.51 23.94
C ARG A 132 -30.32 10.94 23.18
N ASP A 133 -30.87 10.08 22.34
CA ASP A 133 -32.09 10.35 21.58
C ASP A 133 -33.31 10.46 22.52
N ILE A 134 -33.38 9.60 23.55
CA ILE A 134 -34.37 9.73 24.63
C ILE A 134 -34.22 11.07 25.34
N PHE A 135 -33.01 11.44 25.77
CA PHE A 135 -32.76 12.73 26.43
C PHE A 135 -33.09 13.94 25.55
N ARG A 136 -32.91 13.84 24.23
CA ARG A 136 -33.34 14.89 23.28
C ARG A 136 -34.85 14.96 23.11
N SER A 137 -35.55 13.83 23.22
CA SER A 137 -37.01 13.76 23.11
C SER A 137 -37.74 14.24 24.36
N ILE A 138 -37.08 14.19 25.53
CA ILE A 138 -37.60 14.76 26.76
C ILE A 138 -37.50 16.29 26.64
N PRO A 139 -38.61 17.05 26.70
CA PRO A 139 -38.54 18.49 26.78
C PRO A 139 -37.77 18.85 28.05
N SER A 140 -36.65 19.56 27.89
CA SER A 140 -35.83 19.99 29.02
C SER A 140 -36.72 20.77 30.01
N PRO A 141 -36.69 20.46 31.32
CA PRO A 141 -37.36 21.31 32.33
C PRO A 141 -36.74 22.73 32.39
N VAL A 142 -35.63 22.92 31.68
CA VAL A 142 -34.84 24.15 31.49
C VAL A 142 -35.12 24.76 30.09
N GLY A 143 -36.22 24.36 29.43
CA GLY A 143 -36.43 24.52 27.99
C GLY A 143 -37.11 25.81 27.50
N GLU A 144 -37.67 26.64 28.39
CA GLU A 144 -38.23 27.96 27.99
C GLU A 144 -37.98 29.05 29.04
N ALA A 145 -37.99 28.70 30.34
CA ALA A 145 -37.80 29.67 31.43
C ALA A 145 -36.36 30.24 31.51
N THR A 146 -35.37 29.47 31.06
CA THR A 146 -33.93 29.74 31.28
C THR A 146 -33.27 30.51 30.13
N GLU A 147 -33.78 30.41 28.89
CA GLU A 147 -33.38 31.34 27.82
C GLU A 147 -33.73 32.78 28.19
N ARG A 148 -34.83 32.97 28.94
CA ARG A 148 -35.27 34.26 29.45
C ARG A 148 -34.35 34.85 30.54
N ILE A 149 -33.63 34.01 31.29
CA ILE A 149 -32.82 34.42 32.45
C ILE A 149 -31.32 34.50 32.09
N TRP A 150 -30.83 33.60 31.23
CA TRP A 150 -29.38 33.46 30.96
C TRP A 150 -28.98 33.88 29.55
N GLY A 151 -29.96 34.12 28.66
CA GLY A 151 -29.79 34.59 27.29
C GLY A 151 -29.12 33.59 26.34
N GLN A 152 -28.83 34.04 25.11
CA GLN A 152 -28.39 33.16 24.02
C GLN A 152 -27.02 32.53 24.31
N LYS A 153 -26.93 31.21 24.17
CA LYS A 153 -25.68 30.45 24.27
C LYS A 153 -24.84 30.69 23.03
N TYR A 154 -23.55 30.95 23.20
CA TYR A 154 -22.58 31.01 22.11
C TYR A 154 -21.36 30.13 22.41
N SER A 155 -20.74 29.60 21.36
CA SER A 155 -19.53 28.80 21.43
C SER A 155 -18.43 29.50 20.64
N ILE A 156 -17.33 29.89 21.31
CA ILE A 156 -16.16 30.46 20.64
C ILE A 156 -15.13 29.35 20.44
N TYR A 157 -14.79 29.09 19.17
CA TYR A 157 -13.68 28.22 18.82
C TYR A 157 -12.37 28.99 18.97
N THR A 158 -11.50 28.53 19.87
CA THR A 158 -10.14 29.07 20.03
C THR A 158 -9.16 28.05 19.47
N PRO A 159 -8.56 28.30 18.28
CA PRO A 159 -7.74 27.30 17.60
C PRO A 159 -6.47 26.91 18.38
N MET A 160 -5.95 27.80 19.24
CA MET A 160 -4.77 27.57 20.08
C MET A 160 -5.05 28.11 21.49
N HIS A 161 -5.71 27.31 22.33
CA HIS A 161 -5.88 27.62 23.75
C HIS A 161 -4.78 26.92 24.55
N TYR A 162 -4.11 27.66 25.42
CA TYR A 162 -3.13 27.08 26.33
C TYR A 162 -3.85 26.49 27.54
N ASP A 163 -3.70 25.18 27.76
CA ASP A 163 -4.25 24.51 28.93
C ASP A 163 -3.17 24.41 30.02
N GLU A 164 -3.40 25.11 31.13
CA GLU A 164 -2.48 25.13 32.29
C GLU A 164 -2.36 23.76 32.97
N TYR A 165 -3.38 22.89 32.87
CA TYR A 165 -3.35 21.56 33.49
C TYR A 165 -2.48 20.57 32.72
N SER A 166 -2.48 20.67 31.39
CA SER A 166 -1.74 19.76 30.52
C SER A 166 -0.45 20.37 29.95
N ASN A 167 -0.21 21.67 30.14
CA ASN A 167 0.93 22.41 29.60
C ASN A 167 1.06 22.33 28.07
N VAL A 168 -0.06 22.14 27.35
CA VAL A 168 -0.11 21.95 25.90
C VAL A 168 -1.11 22.92 25.28
N PHE A 169 -0.81 23.40 24.07
CA PHE A 169 -1.77 24.14 23.26
C PHE A 169 -2.72 23.16 22.57
N THR A 170 -4.00 23.25 22.90
CA THR A 170 -5.04 22.44 22.26
C THR A 170 -6.16 23.34 21.73
N PRO A 171 -6.81 22.96 20.62
CA PRO A 171 -8.01 23.64 20.18
C PRO A 171 -9.12 23.40 21.20
N ALA A 172 -9.69 24.49 21.73
CA ALA A 172 -10.73 24.43 22.74
C ALA A 172 -11.98 25.18 22.29
N PHE A 173 -13.15 24.62 22.65
CA PHE A 173 -14.42 25.30 22.54
C PHE A 173 -14.76 25.87 23.91
N GLN A 174 -14.87 27.20 24.00
CA GLN A 174 -15.38 27.86 25.19
C GLN A 174 -16.87 28.15 24.98
N ASP A 175 -17.70 27.52 25.81
CA ASP A 175 -19.14 27.77 25.86
C ASP A 175 -19.41 28.93 26.83
N GLY A 176 -20.15 29.94 26.36
CA GLY A 176 -20.57 31.08 27.15
C GLY A 176 -22.05 31.41 26.96
N TYR A 177 -22.59 32.25 27.85
CA TYR A 177 -23.97 32.73 27.79
C TYR A 177 -23.99 34.26 27.71
N TYR A 178 -24.77 34.82 26.79
CA TYR A 178 -25.08 36.25 26.80
C TYR A 178 -26.09 36.55 27.91
N THR A 179 -25.63 36.81 29.13
CA THR A 179 -26.54 37.27 30.18
C THR A 179 -27.10 38.65 29.84
N TYR A 180 -28.43 38.81 29.82
CA TYR A 180 -29.12 40.11 29.63
C TYR A 180 -28.99 41.07 30.83
N PHE A 181 -28.33 40.67 31.91
CA PHE A 181 -28.10 41.56 33.03
C PHE A 181 -27.21 42.72 32.59
N PRO A 182 -27.64 43.99 32.76
CA PRO A 182 -26.78 45.13 32.49
C PRO A 182 -25.57 45.00 33.42
N ARG A 183 -24.40 44.72 32.84
CA ARG A 183 -23.14 44.84 33.58
C ARG A 183 -23.13 46.25 34.16
N PRO A 184 -23.02 46.44 35.50
CA PRO A 184 -22.81 47.78 36.03
C PRO A 184 -21.56 48.30 35.34
N LYS A 185 -21.72 49.39 34.57
CA LYS A 185 -20.62 50.05 33.87
C LYS A 185 -19.52 50.22 34.90
N ARG A 186 -18.38 49.52 34.73
CA ARG A 186 -17.19 49.72 35.55
C ARG A 186 -16.84 51.20 35.40
N LYS A 187 -17.29 52.05 36.32
CA LYS A 187 -16.78 53.41 36.45
C LYS A 187 -15.29 53.24 36.65
N LYS A 188 -14.49 53.78 35.73
CA LYS A 188 -13.04 53.92 35.88
C LYS A 188 -12.80 54.70 37.17
N LYS A 189 -12.69 54.00 38.30
CA LYS A 189 -12.15 54.57 39.52
C LYS A 189 -10.64 54.49 39.36
N TRP A 190 -10.07 55.63 39.00
CA TRP A 190 -8.69 55.94 39.36
C TRP A 190 -8.58 55.72 40.88
N PHE A 191 -7.79 54.75 41.30
CA PHE A 191 -7.36 54.67 42.69
C PHE A 191 -5.86 54.89 42.73
N ASN A 192 -5.53 56.15 43.03
CA ASN A 192 -4.29 56.52 43.68
C ASN A 192 -4.12 55.66 44.93
N SER A 193 -2.91 55.16 45.08
CA SER A 193 -2.37 54.62 46.32
C SER A 193 -2.51 55.66 47.44
N GLN A 194 -3.32 55.38 48.46
CA GLN A 194 -3.07 55.82 49.83
C GLN A 194 -3.93 55.02 50.80
N LEU A 195 -3.23 54.47 51.80
CA LEU A 195 -3.73 53.80 52.99
C LEU A 195 -4.87 54.59 53.66
N LEU A 196 -5.80 53.89 54.33
CA LEU A 196 -6.22 54.20 55.70
C LEU A 196 -7.08 53.08 56.31
N PHE A 197 -6.74 52.79 57.56
CA PHE A 197 -7.24 51.85 58.56
C PHE A 197 -8.75 52.02 58.91
N VAL A 198 -9.52 50.91 59.09
CA VAL A 198 -10.15 50.43 60.37
C VAL A 198 -11.65 50.79 60.55
N PRO A 199 -12.51 50.08 61.35
CA PRO A 199 -12.55 48.67 61.86
C PRO A 199 -13.83 47.87 61.48
N MET A 200 -13.82 46.55 61.73
CA MET A 200 -15.02 45.69 61.84
C MET A 200 -15.79 45.92 63.14
N PRO A 201 -17.14 45.87 63.16
CA PRO A 201 -17.90 45.67 64.38
C PRO A 201 -18.08 44.18 64.67
N LEU A 202 -17.74 43.80 65.90
CA LEU A 202 -18.11 42.56 66.57
C LEU A 202 -19.64 42.43 66.61
N TYR A 203 -20.17 41.27 66.22
CA TYR A 203 -21.51 40.85 66.62
C TYR A 203 -21.41 39.62 67.52
N GLN A 204 -21.75 39.84 68.78
CA GLN A 204 -22.06 38.81 69.78
C GLN A 204 -23.40 38.17 69.41
N SER A 205 -23.51 36.85 69.53
CA SER A 205 -24.80 36.20 69.76
C SER A 205 -24.65 35.22 70.92
N SER A 206 -25.18 35.63 72.06
CA SER A 206 -25.56 34.81 73.20
C SER A 206 -26.80 33.98 72.87
N TRP A 207 -26.76 32.72 73.31
CA TRP A 207 -27.79 31.81 73.86
C TRP A 207 -27.50 30.40 73.39
#